data_AF-Q8AY23-F1
#
_entry.id   AF-Q8AY23-F1
#
_cell.length_a   1.000
_cell.length_b   1.000
_cell.length_c   1.000
_cell.angle_alpha   90.00
_cell.angle_beta   90.00
_cell.angle_gamma   90.00
#
_symmetry.space_group_name_H-M   'P 1'
#
loop_
_entity.id
_entity.type
_entity.pdbx_description
1 polymer ?
#
loop_
_entity_poly.entity_id
_entity_poly.type
_entity_poly.pdbx_seq_one_letter_code
_entity_poly.pdbx_strand_id
1 'polypeptide(L)'
;QVLAQDCTDELKFMVLLRKDSSEQHHINVKISEIDIDMYPKDNDVTVKVNEMEIPRTSLPYRHPTASIEIRQSGEGLAVFAPSHGLQEVYFDRKTWRIKIADWMKGKTCGLCGKADGEIRQEYHTPNGRVAKNSVSFAHSWILPAESCWDESECRLKLESVQLEKQLTVHDEDSTCYSVEPVPRCLPGCLPIKTTPCHLLVSTAWPSDS
;
A
#
# COMPACT_ATOMS: atom_id res chain seq x y z
N GLN A 1 1.97 -0.05 3.01
CA GLN A 1 0.89 -0.73 2.28
C GLN A 1 0.29 0.24 1.28
N VAL A 2 -0.12 -0.24 0.10
CA VAL A 2 -0.82 0.58 -0.91
C VAL A 2 -2.31 0.62 -0.58
N LEU A 3 -2.83 1.79 -0.19
CA LEU A 3 -4.27 1.97 0.03
C LEU A 3 -5.02 2.10 -1.30
N ALA A 4 -4.55 2.99 -2.17
CA ALA A 4 -5.10 3.19 -3.50
C ALA A 4 -4.03 3.75 -4.43
N GLN A 5 -4.00 3.33 -5.68
CA GLN A 5 -3.15 3.92 -6.71
C GLN A 5 -3.88 3.93 -8.06
N ASP A 6 -3.43 4.78 -8.97
CA ASP A 6 -3.81 4.71 -10.38
C ASP A 6 -3.18 3.46 -11.00
N CYS A 7 -3.99 2.63 -11.66
CA CYS A 7 -3.54 1.38 -12.30
C CYS A 7 -3.77 1.40 -13.81
N THR A 8 -3.83 2.60 -14.38
CA THR A 8 -3.64 2.86 -15.81
C THR A 8 -2.16 3.04 -16.13
N ASP A 9 -1.83 3.12 -17.42
CA ASP A 9 -0.45 3.33 -17.89
C ASP A 9 0.14 4.68 -17.47
N GLU A 10 -0.69 5.63 -16.99
CA GLU A 10 -0.25 6.96 -16.59
C GLU A 10 0.27 7.04 -15.14
N LEU A 11 -0.14 6.11 -14.27
CA LEU A 11 0.27 6.04 -12.85
C LEU A 11 0.22 7.40 -12.11
N LYS A 12 -0.88 8.12 -12.23
CA LYS A 12 -1.02 9.52 -11.76
C LYS A 12 -0.81 9.71 -10.26
N PHE A 13 -1.17 8.72 -9.44
CA PHE A 13 -1.04 8.82 -7.99
C PHE A 13 -0.84 7.48 -7.30
N MET A 14 -0.30 7.53 -6.09
CA MET A 14 -0.25 6.43 -5.14
C MET A 14 -0.47 6.95 -3.73
N VAL A 15 -1.37 6.31 -2.97
CA VAL A 15 -1.64 6.60 -1.57
C VAL A 15 -1.20 5.42 -0.73
N LEU A 16 -0.26 5.66 0.18
CA LEU A 16 0.38 4.65 1.02
C LEU A 16 0.00 4.87 2.48
N LEU A 17 -0.26 3.76 3.17
CA LEU A 17 -0.29 3.70 4.63
C LEU A 17 1.05 3.14 5.13
N ARG A 18 1.73 3.90 5.98
CA ARG A 18 2.92 3.46 6.72
C ARG A 18 2.60 3.48 8.21
N LYS A 19 3.36 2.71 8.97
CA LYS A 19 3.38 2.75 10.43
C LYS A 19 4.79 3.08 10.86
N ASP A 20 4.93 3.99 11.81
CA ASP A 20 6.23 4.25 12.44
C ASP A 20 6.52 3.25 13.57
N SER A 21 7.69 3.41 14.19
CA SER A 21 8.13 2.58 15.33
C SER A 21 7.23 2.68 16.56
N SER A 22 6.38 3.71 16.64
CA SER A 22 5.39 3.91 17.69
C SER A 22 4.00 3.39 17.29
N GLU A 23 3.90 2.61 16.22
CA GLU A 23 2.66 2.08 15.64
C GLU A 23 1.67 3.17 15.19
N GLN A 24 2.14 4.41 15.01
CA GLN A 24 1.29 5.49 14.54
C GLN A 24 1.17 5.45 13.01
N HIS A 25 -0.03 5.76 12.52
CA HIS A 25 -0.32 5.74 11.09
C HIS A 25 0.25 6.99 10.40
N HIS A 26 0.87 6.79 9.25
CA HIS A 26 1.37 7.84 8.36
C HIS A 26 0.75 7.63 6.99
N ILE A 27 0.23 8.70 6.38
CA ILE A 27 -0.34 8.68 5.03
C ILE A 27 0.62 9.41 4.11
N ASN A 28 1.14 8.69 3.12
CA ASN A 28 1.98 9.27 2.07
C ASN A 28 1.18 9.30 0.76
N VAL A 29 1.16 10.44 0.08
CA VAL A 29 0.49 10.65 -1.21
C VAL A 29 1.55 11.06 -2.22
N LYS A 30 1.81 10.20 -3.20
CA LYS A 30 2.70 10.47 -4.33
C LYS A 30 1.88 10.88 -5.55
N ILE A 31 2.21 12.00 -6.17
CA ILE A 31 1.61 12.50 -7.42
C ILE A 31 2.76 12.95 -8.32
N SER A 32 3.10 12.16 -9.35
CA SER A 32 4.34 12.36 -10.13
C SER A 32 5.55 12.44 -9.18
N GLU A 33 6.39 13.47 -9.28
CA GLU A 33 7.56 13.71 -8.42
C GLU A 33 7.22 14.38 -7.07
N ILE A 34 5.94 14.64 -6.80
CA ILE A 34 5.50 15.31 -5.57
C ILE A 34 5.17 14.27 -4.52
N ASP A 35 5.83 14.38 -3.38
CA ASP A 35 5.63 13.54 -2.21
C ASP A 35 4.97 14.35 -1.08
N ILE A 36 3.83 13.87 -0.57
CA ILE A 36 3.08 14.53 0.49
C ILE A 36 2.91 13.55 1.65
N ASP A 37 3.58 13.82 2.76
CA ASP A 37 3.49 13.02 3.98
C ASP A 37 2.60 13.69 5.02
N MET A 38 1.55 13.01 5.47
CA MET A 38 0.73 13.40 6.61
C MET A 38 0.97 12.44 7.78
N TYR A 39 1.35 12.99 8.94
CA TYR A 39 1.70 12.19 10.11
C TYR A 39 1.34 12.89 11.43
N PRO A 40 1.09 12.12 12.49
CA PRO A 40 0.87 12.66 13.83
C PRO A 40 2.14 13.30 14.40
N LYS A 41 2.00 14.49 14.99
CA LYS A 41 3.05 15.18 15.75
C LYS A 41 2.38 16.06 16.81
N ASP A 42 2.84 16.00 18.05
CA ASP A 42 2.35 16.84 19.16
C ASP A 42 0.81 16.84 19.33
N ASN A 43 0.20 15.66 19.26
CA ASN A 43 -1.26 15.47 19.34
C ASN A 43 -2.05 16.12 18.18
N ASP A 44 -1.37 16.45 17.09
CA ASP A 44 -1.93 17.09 15.90
C ASP A 44 -1.49 16.38 14.61
N VAL A 45 -2.03 16.77 13.46
CA VAL A 45 -1.57 16.30 12.13
C VAL A 45 -0.66 17.35 11.51
N THR A 46 0.55 16.92 11.16
CA THR A 46 1.52 17.68 10.38
C THR A 46 1.56 17.17 8.95
N VAL A 47 1.90 18.05 8.01
CA VAL A 47 2.11 17.69 6.61
C VAL A 47 3.46 18.18 6.10
N LYS A 48 4.14 17.34 5.34
CA LYS A 48 5.32 17.69 4.55
C LYS A 48 4.99 17.59 3.07
N VAL A 49 5.56 18.49 2.28
CA VAL A 49 5.55 18.42 0.81
C VAL A 49 7.00 18.43 0.36
N ASN A 50 7.45 17.36 -0.31
CA ASN A 50 8.84 17.14 -0.71
C ASN A 50 9.80 17.39 0.47
N GLU A 51 9.57 16.70 1.59
CA GLU A 51 10.33 16.78 2.84
C GLU A 51 10.19 18.11 3.63
N MET A 52 9.64 19.17 3.03
CA MET A 52 9.44 20.46 3.68
C MET A 52 8.13 20.47 4.48
N GLU A 53 8.23 20.68 5.80
CA GLU A 53 7.07 20.81 6.69
C GLU A 53 6.30 22.09 6.37
N ILE A 54 4.99 21.97 6.13
CA ILE A 54 4.10 23.10 5.88
C ILE A 54 3.46 23.53 7.21
N PRO A 55 3.73 24.75 7.70
CA PRO A 55 3.13 25.24 8.93
C PRO A 55 1.61 25.34 8.80
N ARG A 56 0.88 25.06 9.88
CA ARG A 56 -0.58 25.23 9.91
C ARG A 56 -1.05 26.64 9.54
N THR A 57 -0.26 27.65 9.90
CA THR A 57 -0.51 29.06 9.55
C THR A 57 -0.41 29.34 8.04
N SER A 58 0.19 28.43 7.27
CA SER A 58 0.33 28.51 5.82
C SER A 58 -0.73 27.70 5.07
N LEU A 59 -1.74 27.15 5.77
CA LEU A 59 -2.87 26.49 5.16
C LEU A 59 -4.00 27.49 4.83
N PRO A 60 -4.70 27.36 3.68
CA PRO A 60 -4.54 26.30 2.69
C PRO A 60 -3.26 26.46 1.85
N TYR A 61 -2.51 25.37 1.72
CA TYR A 61 -1.33 25.31 0.86
C TYR A 61 -1.78 24.97 -0.56
N ARG A 62 -1.27 25.71 -1.54
CA ARG A 62 -1.45 25.43 -2.96
C ARG A 62 -0.11 25.17 -3.60
N HIS A 63 0.03 24.02 -4.26
CA HIS A 63 1.28 23.69 -4.92
C HIS A 63 1.50 24.65 -6.10
N PRO A 64 2.72 25.20 -6.30
CA PRO A 64 2.96 26.26 -7.27
C PRO A 64 2.79 25.82 -8.73
N THR A 65 3.03 24.54 -9.03
CA THR A 65 3.06 24.01 -10.41
C THR A 65 2.06 22.88 -10.67
N ALA A 66 1.44 22.33 -9.63
CA ALA A 66 0.54 21.20 -9.74
C ALA A 66 -0.81 21.59 -9.13
N SER A 67 -1.89 21.02 -9.66
CA SER A 67 -3.25 21.32 -9.18
C SER A 67 -3.55 20.53 -7.89
N ILE A 68 -2.83 20.89 -6.83
CA ILE A 68 -2.89 20.29 -5.50
C ILE A 68 -3.17 21.38 -4.48
N GLU A 69 -4.16 21.14 -3.62
CA GLU A 69 -4.47 21.97 -2.46
C GLU A 69 -4.48 21.12 -1.19
N ILE A 70 -3.89 21.62 -0.11
CA ILE A 70 -3.91 21.00 1.21
C ILE A 70 -4.59 21.96 2.18
N ARG A 71 -5.60 21.49 2.90
CA ARG A 71 -6.38 22.32 3.83
C ARG A 71 -6.71 21.57 5.11
N GLN A 72 -7.01 22.34 6.15
CA GLN A 72 -7.59 21.80 7.37
C GLN A 72 -9.02 21.30 7.10
N SER A 73 -9.36 20.15 7.65
CA SER A 73 -10.67 19.52 7.52
C SER A 73 -11.04 18.84 8.84
N GLY A 74 -12.03 19.36 9.57
CA GLY A 74 -12.34 18.88 10.92
C GLY A 74 -11.11 18.91 11.83
N GLU A 75 -10.81 17.79 12.48
CA GLU A 75 -9.63 17.62 13.36
C GLU A 75 -8.33 17.28 12.62
N GLY A 76 -8.38 17.11 11.29
CA GLY A 76 -7.28 16.61 10.48
C GLY A 76 -6.91 17.51 9.31
N LEU A 77 -6.18 16.93 8.37
CA LEU A 77 -5.80 17.56 7.10
C LEU A 77 -6.40 16.78 5.93
N ALA A 78 -6.65 17.49 4.84
CA ALA A 78 -7.11 16.89 3.60
C ALA A 78 -6.34 17.43 2.39
N VAL A 79 -5.87 16.52 1.55
CA VAL A 79 -5.23 16.78 0.25
C VAL A 79 -6.27 16.65 -0.86
N PHE A 80 -6.32 17.63 -1.76
CA PHE A 80 -7.22 17.68 -2.91
C PHE A 80 -6.37 17.77 -4.18
N ALA A 81 -6.52 16.79 -5.07
CA ALA A 81 -5.89 16.81 -6.39
C ALA A 81 -6.82 16.19 -7.47
N PRO A 82 -8.01 16.79 -7.73
CA PRO A 82 -9.03 16.13 -8.56
C PRO A 82 -8.62 15.91 -10.02
N SER A 83 -7.76 16.78 -10.57
CA SER A 83 -7.16 16.63 -11.90
C SER A 83 -6.18 15.45 -11.99
N HIS A 84 -5.66 15.00 -10.83
CA HIS A 84 -4.82 13.82 -10.71
C HIS A 84 -5.59 12.58 -10.27
N GLY A 85 -6.91 12.69 -10.05
CA GLY A 85 -7.76 11.55 -9.72
C GLY A 85 -8.09 11.40 -8.24
N LEU A 86 -7.57 12.29 -7.38
CA LEU A 86 -7.81 12.30 -5.94
C LEU A 86 -8.76 13.44 -5.58
N GLN A 87 -10.03 13.11 -5.35
CA GLN A 87 -11.02 14.08 -4.91
C GLN A 87 -10.76 14.56 -3.48
N GLU A 88 -10.28 13.67 -2.60
CA GLU A 88 -9.90 13.99 -1.21
C GLU A 88 -9.08 12.84 -0.61
N VAL A 89 -7.94 13.13 0.01
CA VAL A 89 -7.25 12.22 0.94
C VAL A 89 -7.23 12.87 2.31
N TYR A 90 -8.00 12.34 3.24
CA TYR A 90 -8.18 12.86 4.60
C TYR A 90 -7.43 12.02 5.62
N PHE A 91 -6.85 12.67 6.64
CA PHE A 91 -6.22 12.02 7.78
C PHE A 91 -6.33 12.85 9.06
N ASP A 92 -6.71 12.22 10.18
CA ASP A 92 -6.88 12.86 11.50
C ASP A 92 -6.09 12.20 12.65
N ARG A 93 -5.06 11.41 12.30
CA ARG A 93 -4.25 10.52 13.18
C ARG A 93 -4.86 9.14 13.42
N LYS A 94 -6.19 9.02 13.47
CA LYS A 94 -6.87 7.75 13.79
C LYS A 94 -7.59 7.17 12.57
N THR A 95 -8.18 8.04 11.78
CA THR A 95 -8.98 7.71 10.61
C THR A 95 -8.35 8.32 9.37
N TRP A 96 -8.48 7.59 8.27
CA TRP A 96 -8.15 8.09 6.94
C TRP A 96 -9.30 7.78 5.99
N ARG A 97 -9.48 8.64 5.00
CA ARG A 97 -10.51 8.47 3.98
C ARG A 97 -9.98 8.93 2.64
N ILE A 98 -10.12 8.07 1.63
CA ILE A 98 -9.74 8.35 0.26
C ILE A 98 -11.02 8.45 -0.56
N LYS A 99 -11.23 9.58 -1.22
CA LYS A 99 -12.23 9.75 -2.27
C LYS A 99 -11.49 9.96 -3.58
N ILE A 100 -11.82 9.12 -4.56
CA ILE A 100 -11.33 9.27 -5.93
C ILE A 100 -12.23 10.21 -6.72
N ALA A 101 -11.69 10.84 -7.76
CA ALA A 101 -12.49 11.57 -8.71
C ALA A 101 -13.36 10.60 -9.53
N ASP A 102 -14.56 11.03 -9.94
CA ASP A 102 -15.51 10.16 -10.64
C ASP A 102 -14.94 9.54 -11.94
N TRP A 103 -14.06 10.24 -12.63
CA TRP A 103 -13.43 9.78 -13.87
C TRP A 103 -12.36 8.67 -13.65
N MET A 104 -12.02 8.39 -12.39
CA MET A 104 -11.13 7.31 -11.96
C MET A 104 -11.86 6.03 -11.52
N LYS A 105 -13.20 6.00 -11.53
CA LYS A 105 -13.96 4.77 -11.24
C LYS A 105 -13.53 3.62 -12.17
N GLY A 106 -13.25 2.46 -11.58
CA GLY A 106 -12.77 1.27 -12.29
C GLY A 106 -11.28 1.30 -12.69
N LYS A 107 -10.55 2.38 -12.40
CA LYS A 107 -9.15 2.59 -12.83
C LYS A 107 -8.14 2.52 -11.69
N THR A 108 -8.60 2.33 -10.47
CA THR A 108 -7.73 2.24 -9.28
C THR A 108 -7.48 0.79 -8.89
N CYS A 109 -6.41 0.56 -8.13
CA CYS A 109 -6.19 -0.69 -7.42
C CYS A 109 -5.50 -0.41 -6.08
N GLY A 110 -5.43 -1.42 -5.21
CA GLY A 110 -5.00 -1.28 -3.81
C GLY A 110 -6.03 -1.83 -2.84
N LEU A 111 -5.80 -1.61 -1.54
CA LEU A 111 -6.73 -2.05 -0.48
C LEU A 111 -8.13 -1.43 -0.58
N CYS A 112 -8.26 -0.25 -1.20
CA CYS A 112 -9.54 0.40 -1.46
C CYS A 112 -10.24 -0.11 -2.74
N GLY A 113 -9.62 -1.04 -3.48
CA GLY A 113 -10.20 -1.65 -4.67
C GLY A 113 -10.29 -0.72 -5.89
N LYS A 114 -11.17 -1.09 -6.83
CA LYS A 114 -11.33 -0.42 -8.13
C LYS A 114 -12.32 0.74 -8.14
N ALA A 115 -13.09 0.90 -7.07
CA ALA A 115 -14.15 1.91 -6.97
C ALA A 115 -15.15 1.89 -8.16
N ASP A 116 -15.44 0.71 -8.70
CA ASP A 116 -16.41 0.47 -9.78
C ASP A 116 -17.82 0.09 -9.24
N GLY A 117 -17.96 -0.07 -7.93
CA GLY A 117 -19.20 -0.48 -7.27
C GLY A 117 -19.42 -2.00 -7.23
N GLU A 118 -18.45 -2.79 -7.73
CA GLU A 118 -18.46 -4.24 -7.57
C GLU A 118 -17.95 -4.63 -6.19
N ILE A 119 -18.73 -5.46 -5.49
CA ILE A 119 -18.45 -5.89 -4.10
C ILE A 119 -18.08 -7.37 -4.00
N ARG A 120 -18.26 -8.15 -5.08
CA ARG A 120 -18.06 -9.61 -5.06
C ARG A 120 -16.61 -10.04 -5.21
N GLN A 121 -15.78 -9.21 -5.84
CA GLN A 121 -14.38 -9.53 -6.12
C GLN A 121 -13.44 -8.45 -5.56
N GLU A 122 -13.62 -8.05 -4.31
CA GLU A 122 -12.82 -6.95 -3.74
C GLU A 122 -11.36 -7.33 -3.45
N TYR A 123 -11.05 -8.63 -3.35
CA TYR A 123 -9.72 -9.13 -2.98
C TYR A 123 -8.76 -9.29 -4.17
N HIS A 124 -8.83 -8.38 -5.15
CA HIS A 124 -7.88 -8.34 -6.27
C HIS A 124 -6.49 -7.92 -5.79
N THR A 125 -5.50 -8.79 -5.98
CA THR A 125 -4.10 -8.55 -5.62
C THR A 125 -3.36 -7.86 -6.77
N PRO A 126 -2.12 -7.38 -6.56
CA PRO A 126 -1.38 -6.65 -7.60
C PRO A 126 -1.15 -7.44 -8.89
N ASN A 127 -1.19 -8.78 -8.85
CA ASN A 127 -1.02 -9.64 -10.03
C ASN A 127 -2.34 -9.94 -10.78
N GLY A 128 -3.46 -9.32 -10.36
CA GLY A 128 -4.77 -9.49 -10.96
C GLY A 128 -5.55 -10.74 -10.53
N ARG A 129 -5.07 -11.48 -9.52
CA ARG A 129 -5.78 -12.63 -8.95
C ARG A 129 -6.65 -12.21 -7.78
N VAL A 130 -7.65 -13.03 -7.47
CA VAL A 130 -8.50 -12.84 -6.29
C VAL A 130 -7.96 -13.69 -5.14
N ALA A 131 -7.54 -13.05 -4.06
CA ALA A 131 -7.11 -13.74 -2.85
C ALA A 131 -8.28 -14.43 -2.16
N LYS A 132 -7.99 -15.56 -1.49
CA LYS A 132 -9.02 -16.38 -0.81
C LYS A 132 -9.63 -15.71 0.43
N ASN A 133 -8.93 -14.75 1.03
CA ASN A 133 -9.33 -14.10 2.27
C ASN A 133 -8.70 -12.70 2.39
N SER A 134 -9.21 -11.92 3.33
CA SER A 134 -8.79 -10.53 3.58
C SER A 134 -7.35 -10.38 4.06
N VAL A 135 -6.79 -11.35 4.80
CA VAL A 135 -5.41 -11.28 5.30
C VAL A 135 -4.42 -11.44 4.14
N SER A 136 -4.61 -12.47 3.31
CA SER A 136 -3.80 -12.69 2.12
C SER A 136 -3.89 -11.49 1.18
N PHE A 137 -5.10 -10.96 0.97
CA PHE A 137 -5.32 -9.72 0.22
C PHE A 137 -4.51 -8.55 0.81
N ALA A 138 -4.63 -8.29 2.11
CA ALA A 138 -3.95 -7.18 2.76
C ALA A 138 -2.43 -7.29 2.70
N HIS A 139 -1.89 -8.51 2.81
CA HIS A 139 -0.46 -8.76 2.70
C HIS A 139 0.08 -8.59 1.28
N SER A 140 -0.72 -8.91 0.25
CA SER A 140 -0.32 -8.74 -1.16
C SER A 140 -0.03 -7.28 -1.54
N TRP A 141 -0.58 -6.31 -0.79
CA TRP A 141 -0.39 -4.88 -0.98
C TRP A 141 0.68 -4.26 -0.04
N ILE A 142 1.50 -5.08 0.62
CA ILE A 142 2.68 -4.62 1.36
C ILE A 142 3.81 -4.36 0.37
N LEU A 143 4.33 -3.14 0.37
CA LEU A 143 5.55 -2.81 -0.34
C LEU A 143 6.76 -3.30 0.49
N PRO A 144 7.78 -3.89 -0.13
CA PRO A 144 9.03 -4.20 0.56
C PRO A 144 9.70 -2.90 1.00
N ALA A 145 10.58 -2.97 2.00
CA ALA A 145 11.30 -1.79 2.46
C ALA A 145 12.18 -1.20 1.33
N GLU A 146 12.16 0.13 1.19
CA GLU A 146 12.88 0.87 0.12
C GLU A 146 14.42 0.81 0.27
N SER A 147 14.96 0.45 1.45
CA SER A 147 16.40 0.24 1.61
C SER A 147 16.74 -0.97 2.50
N CYS A 148 17.73 -1.75 2.09
CA CYS A 148 18.30 -2.87 2.87
C CYS A 148 19.51 -2.44 3.71
N TRP A 149 19.80 -1.14 3.77
CA TRP A 149 21.08 -0.61 4.26
C TRP A 149 21.06 -0.19 5.74
N ASP A 150 19.91 -0.23 6.38
CA ASP A 150 19.80 0.07 7.81
C ASP A 150 19.52 -1.22 8.59
N GLU A 151 20.59 -1.89 9.04
CA GLU A 151 20.54 -3.12 9.83
C GLU A 151 19.90 -2.92 11.22
N SER A 152 19.70 -1.67 11.64
CA SER A 152 19.12 -1.34 12.94
C SER A 152 17.59 -1.44 12.97
N GLU A 153 16.94 -1.43 11.81
CA GLU A 153 15.49 -1.52 11.70
C GLU A 153 15.03 -2.87 11.15
N CYS A 154 14.19 -3.55 11.93
CA CYS A 154 13.66 -4.84 11.53
C CYS A 154 12.64 -4.71 10.38
N ARG A 155 13.08 -4.99 9.16
CA ARG A 155 12.31 -4.77 7.93
C ARG A 155 11.75 -6.06 7.31
N LEU A 156 10.73 -5.89 6.47
CA LEU A 156 10.10 -6.97 5.71
C LEU A 156 10.68 -7.06 4.30
N LYS A 157 10.96 -8.29 3.87
CA LYS A 157 11.20 -8.68 2.48
C LYS A 157 10.03 -9.51 1.95
N LEU A 158 9.85 -9.49 0.64
CA LEU A 158 8.87 -10.31 -0.05
C LEU A 158 9.57 -11.56 -0.61
N GLU A 159 9.12 -12.75 -0.20
CA GLU A 159 9.73 -14.02 -0.63
C GLU A 159 8.69 -15.03 -1.09
N SER A 160 8.98 -15.73 -2.18
CA SER A 160 8.21 -16.90 -2.59
C SER A 160 8.52 -18.07 -1.65
N VAL A 161 7.47 -18.65 -1.06
CA VAL A 161 7.61 -19.72 -0.06
C VAL A 161 7.28 -21.06 -0.71
N GLN A 162 8.18 -22.03 -0.60
CA GLN A 162 7.93 -23.42 -0.98
C GLN A 162 7.00 -24.08 0.04
N LEU A 163 5.96 -24.78 -0.43
CA LEU A 163 5.17 -25.64 0.45
C LEU A 163 5.97 -26.89 0.80
N GLU A 164 6.07 -27.19 2.10
CA GLU A 164 6.74 -28.40 2.62
C GLU A 164 6.03 -29.71 2.21
N LYS A 165 4.81 -29.62 1.68
CA LYS A 165 4.05 -30.77 1.23
C LYS A 165 4.54 -31.20 -0.16
N GLN A 166 5.20 -32.35 -0.26
CA GLN A 166 5.44 -33.02 -1.53
C GLN A 166 4.09 -33.38 -2.17
N LEU A 167 3.91 -32.95 -3.42
CA LEU A 167 2.73 -33.24 -4.21
C LEU A 167 3.17 -33.96 -5.47
N THR A 168 2.61 -35.14 -5.69
CA THR A 168 2.79 -35.87 -6.94
C THR A 168 1.69 -35.41 -7.90
N VAL A 169 2.08 -34.78 -9.00
CA VAL A 169 1.16 -34.35 -10.06
C VAL A 169 1.55 -35.14 -11.30
N HIS A 170 0.61 -35.88 -11.89
CA HIS A 170 0.90 -36.76 -13.04
C HIS A 170 2.05 -37.76 -12.80
N ASP A 171 2.12 -38.37 -11.61
CA ASP A 171 3.16 -39.33 -11.19
C ASP A 171 4.59 -38.77 -11.12
N GLU A 172 4.75 -37.44 -11.17
CA GLU A 172 6.01 -36.74 -11.01
C GLU A 172 5.99 -35.87 -9.75
N ASP A 173 7.10 -35.89 -9.00
CA ASP A 173 7.28 -35.07 -7.81
C ASP A 173 7.35 -33.59 -8.22
N SER A 174 6.35 -32.83 -7.76
CA SER A 174 6.24 -31.40 -8.04
C SER A 174 6.49 -30.58 -6.79
N THR A 175 7.23 -29.49 -6.97
CA THR A 175 7.41 -28.48 -5.93
C THR A 175 6.41 -27.35 -6.13
N CYS A 176 5.73 -26.96 -5.05
CA CYS A 176 4.77 -25.86 -5.09
C CYS A 176 5.34 -24.62 -4.42
N TYR A 177 5.27 -23.49 -5.10
CA TYR A 177 5.66 -22.19 -4.57
C TYR A 177 4.45 -21.27 -4.44
N SER A 178 4.50 -20.33 -3.50
CA SER A 178 3.50 -19.28 -3.40
C SER A 178 3.49 -18.41 -4.65
N VAL A 179 2.31 -18.23 -5.23
CA VAL A 179 2.07 -17.35 -6.39
C VAL A 179 2.33 -15.89 -6.03
N GLU A 180 1.97 -15.52 -4.81
CA GLU A 180 2.27 -14.21 -4.24
C GLU A 180 3.44 -14.33 -3.27
N PRO A 181 4.44 -13.45 -3.36
CA PRO A 181 5.47 -13.35 -2.35
C PRO A 181 4.85 -13.06 -0.98
N VAL A 182 5.33 -13.75 0.04
CA VAL A 182 4.88 -13.58 1.42
C VAL A 182 5.82 -12.60 2.12
N PRO A 183 5.28 -11.63 2.89
CA PRO A 183 6.10 -10.80 3.76
C PRO A 183 6.83 -11.65 4.81
N ARG A 184 8.16 -11.58 4.82
CA ARG A 184 9.05 -12.23 5.77
C ARG A 184 9.97 -11.20 6.40
N CYS A 185 10.30 -11.37 7.67
CA CYS A 185 11.34 -10.57 8.30
C CYS A 185 12.69 -10.85 7.63
N LEU A 186 13.57 -9.84 7.59
CA LEU A 186 14.96 -10.05 7.20
C LEU A 186 15.65 -11.08 8.14
N PRO A 187 16.70 -11.79 7.68
CA PRO A 187 17.46 -12.67 8.55
C PRO A 187 17.97 -11.95 9.81
N GLY A 188 17.89 -12.60 10.98
CA GLY A 188 18.24 -11.99 12.27
C GLY A 188 17.10 -11.27 12.98
N CYS A 189 15.96 -11.08 12.32
CA CYS A 189 14.74 -10.54 12.91
C CYS A 189 13.74 -11.60 13.36
N LEU A 190 12.95 -11.26 14.37
CA LEU A 190 11.77 -12.03 14.76
C LEU A 190 10.48 -11.22 14.53
N PRO A 191 9.40 -11.85 14.04
CA PRO A 191 8.14 -11.16 13.87
C PRO A 191 7.54 -10.81 15.24
N ILE A 192 7.13 -9.55 15.39
CA ILE A 192 6.41 -9.08 16.60
C ILE A 192 4.98 -9.63 16.63
N LYS A 193 4.41 -9.86 15.44
CA LYS A 193 3.08 -10.45 15.27
C LYS A 193 3.04 -11.30 14.01
N THR A 194 2.37 -12.44 14.08
CA THR A 194 2.13 -13.33 12.94
C THR A 194 0.65 -13.54 12.74
N THR A 195 0.21 -13.82 11.51
CA THR A 195 -1.18 -14.16 11.22
C THR A 195 -1.21 -15.27 10.16
N PRO A 196 -2.02 -16.33 10.34
CA PRO A 196 -2.20 -17.36 9.33
C PRO A 196 -2.65 -16.76 8.00
N CYS A 197 -2.03 -17.21 6.90
CA CYS A 197 -2.36 -16.76 5.55
C CYS A 197 -2.69 -17.96 4.68
N HIS A 198 -3.67 -17.85 3.79
CA HIS A 198 -3.89 -18.84 2.74
C HIS A 198 -3.15 -18.43 1.47
N LEU A 199 -2.25 -19.28 1.00
CA LEU A 199 -1.48 -19.04 -0.20
C LEU A 199 -2.14 -19.71 -1.40
N LEU A 200 -2.16 -18.99 -2.52
CA LEU A 200 -2.30 -19.62 -3.83
C LEU A 200 -0.93 -20.15 -4.22
N VAL A 201 -0.87 -21.36 -4.76
CA VAL A 201 0.39 -21.99 -5.14
C VAL A 201 0.38 -22.41 -6.60
N SER A 202 1.55 -22.35 -7.22
CA SER A 202 1.83 -22.87 -8.56
C SER A 202 2.89 -23.97 -8.48
N THR A 203 2.71 -25.00 -9.29
CA THR A 203 3.67 -26.09 -9.48
C THR A 203 4.84 -25.61 -10.35
N ALA A 204 6.06 -25.93 -9.95
CA ALA A 204 7.25 -25.82 -10.79
C ALA A 204 7.78 -27.22 -11.08
N TRP A 205 8.13 -27.49 -12.34
CA TRP A 205 8.63 -28.78 -12.77
C TRP A 205 10.17 -28.81 -12.73
N PRO A 206 10.79 -30.00 -12.58
CA PRO A 206 12.26 -30.12 -12.56
C PRO A 206 12.96 -29.60 -13.84
N SER A 207 12.23 -29.42 -14.94
CA SER A 207 12.74 -28.89 -16.21
C SER A 207 12.84 -27.36 -16.28
N ASP A 208 12.33 -26.64 -15.27
CA ASP A 208 12.25 -25.18 -15.26
C ASP A 208 13.44 -24.49 -14.55
N SER A 209 14.50 -25.25 -14.22
CA SER A 209 15.72 -24.79 -13.54
C SER A 209 16.94 -24.66 -14.44
#